data_AF-Q68JM8-F1
#
_entry.id   AF-Q68JM8-F1
#
_cell.length_a   1.000
_cell.length_b   1.000
_cell.length_c   1.000
_cell.angle_alpha   90.00
_cell.angle_beta   90.00
_cell.angle_gamma   90.00
#
_symmetry.space_group_name_H-M   'P 1'
#
loop_
_entity.id
_entity.type
_entity.pdbx_description
1 polymer ?
#
loop_
_entity_poly.entity_id
_entity_poly.type
_entity_poly.pdbx_seq_one_letter_code
_entity_poly.pdbx_strand_id
1 'polypeptide(L)'
;PMYFLLGNLSCLEPCYTSNILPRMLATFLTGDKTISVTGCFTQLYMFGLLTCTECYLLVSMSYDRYLAICKPLHYSTRMNNRFCLQLAAGSWLNGCLITTIFVLFLSQSTFCGLNEIDHFYCDVIPLMELTCSEAHWIVLFHLIISCVFTLPPFLLTLTSYVCIIATILRIPSTTGRQKAFSTA
;
A
#
# COMPACT_ATOMS: atom_id res chain seq x y z
N PRO A 1 -18.98 -1.67 8.53
CA PRO A 1 -17.90 -2.03 7.57
C PRO A 1 -16.67 -1.12 7.71
N MET A 2 -16.85 0.21 7.72
CA MET A 2 -15.75 1.18 7.90
C MET A 2 -14.86 0.92 9.13
N TYR A 3 -15.44 0.68 10.33
CA TYR A 3 -14.66 0.39 11.55
C TYR A 3 -13.82 -0.90 11.45
N PHE A 4 -14.28 -1.90 10.70
CA PHE A 4 -13.53 -3.12 10.48
C PHE A 4 -12.28 -2.88 9.61
N LEU A 5 -12.44 -2.09 8.54
CA LEU A 5 -11.32 -1.68 7.69
C LEU A 5 -10.33 -0.79 8.45
N LEU A 6 -10.86 0.16 9.24
CA LEU A 6 -10.04 1.03 10.09
C LEU A 6 -9.26 0.22 11.13
N GLY A 7 -9.86 -0.80 11.74
CA GLY A 7 -9.16 -1.69 12.66
C GLY A 7 -8.01 -2.47 12.00
N ASN A 8 -8.18 -2.90 10.74
CA ASN A 8 -7.08 -3.49 9.97
C ASN A 8 -5.97 -2.45 9.72
N LEU A 9 -6.33 -1.23 9.32
CA LEU A 9 -5.37 -0.14 9.08
C LEU A 9 -4.59 0.23 10.35
N SER A 10 -5.27 0.41 11.48
CA SER A 10 -4.63 0.71 12.77
C SER A 10 -3.73 -0.42 13.26
N CYS A 11 -3.94 -1.66 12.82
CA CYS A 11 -3.03 -2.77 13.12
C CYS A 11 -1.75 -2.72 12.26
N LEU A 12 -1.79 -2.09 11.07
CA LEU A 12 -0.64 -1.96 10.18
C LEU A 12 0.40 -0.95 10.71
N GLU A 13 -0.01 0.16 11.33
CA GLU A 13 0.92 1.21 11.79
C GLU A 13 1.94 0.73 12.86
N PRO A 14 1.54 -0.05 13.88
CA PRO A 14 2.48 -0.66 14.80
C PRO A 14 3.41 -1.65 14.11
N CYS A 15 2.92 -2.43 13.13
CA CYS A 15 3.75 -3.36 12.35
C CYS A 15 4.80 -2.61 11.51
N TYR A 16 4.41 -1.47 10.92
CA TYR A 16 5.33 -0.57 10.21
C TYR A 16 6.46 -0.11 11.11
N THR A 17 6.08 0.41 12.27
CA THR A 17 7.02 0.97 13.24
C THR A 17 7.91 -0.14 13.78
N SER A 18 7.36 -1.30 14.13
CA SER A 18 8.14 -2.45 14.63
C SER A 18 9.09 -3.06 13.61
N ASN A 19 8.86 -2.91 12.30
CA ASN A 19 9.75 -3.43 11.27
C ASN A 19 10.89 -2.45 10.95
N ILE A 20 10.60 -1.15 10.95
CA ILE A 20 11.53 -0.08 10.57
C ILE A 20 12.37 0.40 11.75
N LEU A 21 11.72 0.69 12.88
CA LEU A 21 12.29 1.38 14.03
C LEU A 21 13.43 0.62 14.71
N PRO A 22 13.32 -0.69 15.06
CA PRO A 22 14.40 -1.37 15.76
C PRO A 22 15.66 -1.49 14.91
N ARG A 23 15.51 -1.57 13.58
CA ARG A 23 16.65 -1.66 12.68
C ARG A 23 17.30 -0.30 12.44
N MET A 24 16.51 0.76 12.23
CA MET A 24 17.06 2.14 12.20
C MET A 24 17.82 2.47 13.49
N LEU A 25 17.26 2.12 14.65
CA LEU A 25 17.89 2.34 15.95
C LEU A 25 19.19 1.54 16.11
N ALA A 26 19.20 0.27 15.69
CA ALA A 26 20.41 -0.55 15.70
C ALA A 26 21.52 0.09 14.85
N THR A 27 21.23 0.46 13.60
CA THR A 27 22.21 1.09 12.71
C THR A 27 22.76 2.42 13.27
N PHE A 28 21.90 3.22 13.93
CA PHE A 28 22.31 4.46 14.59
C PHE A 28 23.19 4.23 15.82
N LEU A 29 22.92 3.17 16.60
CA LEU A 29 23.59 2.89 17.88
C LEU A 29 24.95 2.19 17.71
N THR A 30 25.06 1.23 16.78
CA THR A 30 26.32 0.51 16.55
C THR A 30 27.22 1.17 15.52
N GLY A 31 26.70 2.09 14.69
CA GLY A 31 27.44 2.70 13.57
C GLY A 31 27.77 1.70 12.45
N ASP A 32 27.41 0.44 12.63
CA ASP A 32 27.61 -0.66 11.71
C ASP A 32 26.46 -0.67 10.69
N LYS A 33 26.79 -0.31 9.44
CA LYS A 33 25.82 -0.12 8.36
C LYS A 33 25.53 -1.41 7.61
N THR A 34 26.15 -2.51 8.03
CA THR A 34 26.11 -3.78 7.32
C THR A 34 24.79 -4.51 7.57
N ILE A 35 24.04 -4.76 6.50
CA ILE A 35 22.81 -5.55 6.52
C ILE A 35 23.08 -6.87 5.80
N SER A 36 22.71 -7.99 6.42
CA SER A 36 22.73 -9.27 5.72
C SER A 36 21.72 -9.23 4.57
N VAL A 37 22.06 -9.84 3.43
CA VAL A 37 21.20 -9.91 2.25
C VAL A 37 19.80 -10.45 2.62
N THR A 38 19.73 -11.47 3.47
CA THR A 38 18.46 -12.02 3.98
C THR A 38 17.68 -11.02 4.86
N GLY A 39 18.38 -10.21 5.67
CA GLY A 39 17.79 -9.14 6.46
C GLY A 39 17.20 -8.01 5.60
N CYS A 40 17.87 -7.68 4.49
CA CYS A 40 17.42 -6.71 3.50
C CYS A 40 16.11 -7.20 2.84
N PHE A 41 16.10 -8.42 2.30
CA PHE A 41 14.92 -8.98 1.64
C PHE A 41 13.71 -9.14 2.57
N THR A 42 13.91 -9.56 3.82
CA THR A 42 12.82 -9.69 4.80
C THR A 42 12.21 -8.34 5.17
N GLN A 43 13.05 -7.31 5.37
CA GLN A 43 12.58 -5.96 5.65
C GLN A 43 11.81 -5.37 4.46
N LEU A 44 12.34 -5.53 3.25
CA LEU A 44 11.71 -5.06 2.01
C LEU A 44 10.36 -5.75 1.77
N TYR A 45 10.29 -7.06 1.99
CA TYR A 45 9.06 -7.84 1.88
C TYR A 45 8.00 -7.34 2.85
N MET A 46 8.34 -7.22 4.14
CA MET A 46 7.41 -6.79 5.18
C MET A 46 6.96 -5.35 4.95
N PHE A 47 7.87 -4.44 4.58
CA PHE A 47 7.53 -3.05 4.27
C PHE A 47 6.58 -2.95 3.08
N GLY A 48 6.90 -3.62 1.97
CA GLY A 48 6.05 -3.59 0.79
C GLY A 48 4.68 -4.22 1.07
N LEU A 49 4.62 -5.31 1.84
CA LEU A 49 3.37 -6.00 2.16
C LEU A 49 2.42 -5.05 2.91
N LEU A 50 2.94 -4.38 3.93
CA LEU A 50 2.18 -3.41 4.72
C LEU A 50 1.72 -2.24 3.84
N THR A 51 2.62 -1.70 3.00
CA THR A 51 2.33 -0.56 2.10
C THR A 51 1.25 -0.87 1.08
N CYS A 52 1.37 -2.01 0.40
CA CYS A 52 0.37 -2.41 -0.58
C CYS A 52 -0.98 -2.67 0.10
N THR A 53 -0.98 -3.33 1.26
CA THR A 53 -2.21 -3.62 2.02
C THR A 53 -2.90 -2.34 2.47
N GLU A 54 -2.14 -1.37 2.98
CA GLU A 54 -2.65 -0.03 3.34
C GLU A 54 -3.32 0.66 2.15
N CYS A 55 -2.64 0.72 0.99
CA CYS A 55 -3.19 1.34 -0.22
C CYS A 55 -4.54 0.73 -0.62
N TYR A 56 -4.65 -0.61 -0.64
CA TYR A 56 -5.90 -1.29 -0.99
C TYR A 56 -6.99 -1.11 0.08
N LEU A 57 -6.63 -1.09 1.36
CA LEU A 57 -7.58 -0.79 2.44
C LEU A 57 -8.13 0.64 2.30
N LEU A 58 -7.28 1.63 2.01
CA LEU A 58 -7.74 3.01 1.78
C LEU A 58 -8.71 3.12 0.60
N VAL A 59 -8.48 2.37 -0.46
CA VAL A 59 -9.39 2.30 -1.63
C VAL A 59 -10.71 1.64 -1.25
N SER A 60 -10.66 0.58 -0.45
CA SER A 60 -11.89 -0.08 0.03
C SER A 60 -12.71 0.86 0.93
N MET A 61 -12.06 1.70 1.73
CA MET A 61 -12.72 2.72 2.55
C MET A 61 -13.28 3.88 1.72
N SER A 62 -12.58 4.33 0.67
CA SER A 62 -13.10 5.34 -0.25
C SER A 62 -14.30 4.83 -1.03
N TYR A 63 -14.29 3.55 -1.41
CA TYR A 63 -15.42 2.87 -2.05
C TYR A 63 -16.62 2.70 -1.10
N ASP A 64 -16.39 2.35 0.18
CA ASP A 64 -17.44 2.33 1.22
C ASP A 64 -18.16 3.67 1.33
N ARG A 65 -17.38 4.76 1.44
CA ARG A 65 -17.89 6.14 1.52
C ARG A 65 -18.64 6.54 0.25
N TYR A 66 -18.14 6.16 -0.92
CA TYR A 66 -18.84 6.38 -2.20
C TYR A 66 -20.21 5.70 -2.22
N LEU A 67 -20.30 4.43 -1.84
CA LEU A 67 -21.59 3.73 -1.82
C LEU A 67 -22.56 4.35 -0.81
N ALA A 68 -22.05 4.73 0.37
CA ALA A 68 -22.87 5.32 1.44
C ALA A 68 -23.49 6.66 1.00
N ILE A 69 -22.73 7.51 0.31
CA ILE A 69 -23.15 8.87 -0.07
C ILE A 69 -23.86 8.90 -1.43
N CYS A 70 -23.27 8.28 -2.46
CA CYS A 70 -23.78 8.36 -3.83
C CYS A 70 -24.91 7.36 -4.12
N LYS A 71 -25.00 6.25 -3.38
CA LYS A 71 -25.96 5.16 -3.61
C LYS A 71 -26.56 4.60 -2.30
N PRO A 72 -27.15 5.42 -1.42
CA PRO A 72 -27.62 4.99 -0.09
C PRO A 72 -28.65 3.84 -0.15
N LEU A 73 -29.56 3.86 -1.13
CA LEU A 73 -30.59 2.82 -1.31
C LEU A 73 -30.02 1.42 -1.62
N HIS A 74 -28.82 1.34 -2.19
CA HIS A 74 -28.17 0.08 -2.54
C HIS A 74 -27.00 -0.27 -1.60
N TYR A 75 -26.75 0.58 -0.59
CA TYR A 75 -25.61 0.43 0.30
C TYR A 75 -25.67 -0.88 1.09
N SER A 76 -26.80 -1.21 1.73
CA SER A 76 -26.90 -2.43 2.55
C SER A 76 -26.83 -3.71 1.72
N THR A 77 -27.28 -3.68 0.46
CA THR A 77 -27.25 -4.83 -0.45
C THR A 77 -25.87 -5.07 -1.04
N ARG A 78 -25.12 -3.99 -1.34
CA ARG A 78 -23.76 -4.04 -1.92
C ARG A 78 -22.68 -4.23 -0.85
N MET A 79 -22.79 -3.50 0.26
CA MET A 79 -21.78 -3.41 1.30
C MET A 79 -22.22 -4.20 2.54
N ASN A 80 -22.08 -5.52 2.44
CA ASN A 80 -22.34 -6.46 3.53
C ASN A 80 -21.04 -6.85 4.24
N ASN A 81 -21.11 -7.35 5.49
CA ASN A 81 -19.95 -7.81 6.25
C ASN A 81 -19.11 -8.86 5.49
N ARG A 82 -19.74 -9.75 4.74
CA ARG A 82 -19.04 -10.74 3.90
C ARG A 82 -18.21 -10.07 2.80
N PHE A 83 -18.76 -9.04 2.16
CA PHE A 83 -18.05 -8.30 1.11
C PHE A 83 -16.90 -7.48 1.70
N CYS A 84 -17.10 -6.86 2.87
CA CYS A 84 -16.05 -6.18 3.63
C CYS A 84 -14.89 -7.12 3.99
N LEU A 85 -15.21 -8.36 4.41
CA LEU A 85 -14.21 -9.40 4.68
C LEU A 85 -13.45 -9.80 3.42
N GLN A 86 -14.15 -9.96 2.28
CA GLN A 86 -13.54 -10.26 0.99
C GLN A 86 -12.61 -9.14 0.51
N LEU A 87 -12.99 -7.87 0.71
CA LEU A 87 -12.14 -6.72 0.38
C LEU A 87 -10.89 -6.68 1.25
N ALA A 88 -11.02 -6.91 2.56
CA ALA A 88 -9.86 -6.97 3.46
C ALA A 88 -8.93 -8.13 3.08
N ALA A 89 -9.47 -9.35 2.92
CA ALA A 89 -8.69 -10.51 2.50
C ALA A 89 -8.03 -10.29 1.13
N GLY A 90 -8.75 -9.68 0.18
CA GLY A 90 -8.21 -9.31 -1.13
C GLY A 90 -7.09 -8.26 -1.04
N SER A 91 -7.16 -7.32 -0.10
CA SER A 91 -6.12 -6.31 0.14
C SER A 91 -4.83 -6.98 0.63
N TRP A 92 -4.93 -7.88 1.59
CA TRP A 92 -3.81 -8.68 2.09
C TRP A 92 -3.23 -9.59 1.00
N LEU A 93 -4.08 -10.32 0.27
CA LEU A 93 -3.65 -11.23 -0.80
C LEU A 93 -2.93 -10.47 -1.93
N ASN A 94 -3.48 -9.34 -2.38
CA ASN A 94 -2.81 -8.53 -3.40
C ASN A 94 -1.48 -7.96 -2.88
N GLY A 95 -1.44 -7.48 -1.64
CA GLY A 95 -0.19 -7.03 -1.02
C GLY A 95 0.87 -8.13 -0.98
N CYS A 96 0.50 -9.34 -0.56
CA CYS A 96 1.38 -10.52 -0.58
C CYS A 96 1.85 -10.86 -1.99
N LEU A 97 0.95 -10.87 -2.98
CA LEU A 97 1.30 -11.23 -4.35
C LEU A 97 2.29 -10.23 -4.97
N ILE A 98 1.99 -8.94 -4.88
CA ILE A 98 2.84 -7.87 -5.45
C ILE A 98 4.23 -7.93 -4.85
N THR A 99 4.32 -8.02 -3.53
CA THR A 99 5.60 -8.06 -2.82
C THR A 99 6.38 -9.33 -3.07
N THR A 100 5.71 -10.48 -3.13
CA THR A 100 6.37 -11.76 -3.45
C THR A 100 6.94 -11.72 -4.87
N ILE A 101 6.17 -11.26 -5.85
CA ILE A 101 6.64 -11.12 -7.24
C ILE A 101 7.85 -10.19 -7.29
N PHE A 102 7.76 -9.05 -6.61
CA PHE A 102 8.82 -8.06 -6.59
C PHE A 102 10.12 -8.59 -5.94
N VAL A 103 10.00 -9.22 -4.77
CA VAL A 103 11.15 -9.81 -4.05
C VAL A 103 11.75 -10.98 -4.81
N LEU A 104 10.93 -11.86 -5.41
CA LEU A 104 11.43 -12.96 -6.24
C LEU A 104 12.19 -12.44 -7.45
N PHE A 105 11.66 -11.43 -8.13
CA PHE A 105 12.30 -10.81 -9.28
C PHE A 105 13.65 -10.15 -8.91
N LEU A 106 13.69 -9.44 -7.78
CA LEU A 106 14.94 -8.90 -7.22
C LEU A 106 15.93 -10.00 -6.85
N SER A 107 15.46 -11.11 -6.26
CA SER A 107 16.34 -12.22 -5.87
C SER A 107 16.92 -13.00 -7.05
N GLN A 108 16.22 -13.02 -8.20
CA GLN A 108 16.68 -13.65 -9.44
C GLN A 108 17.62 -12.75 -10.26
N SER A 109 17.71 -11.46 -9.93
CA SER A 109 18.59 -10.52 -10.61
C SER A 109 20.04 -10.69 -10.14
N THR A 110 20.98 -10.73 -11.08
CA THR A 110 22.42 -10.91 -10.79
C THR A 110 23.05 -9.60 -10.28
N PHE A 111 23.42 -9.59 -8.98
CA PHE A 111 24.20 -8.51 -8.36
C PHE A 111 25.68 -8.66 -8.71
N CYS A 112 26.35 -7.56 -9.09
CA CYS A 112 27.75 -7.61 -9.57
C CYS A 112 28.84 -7.25 -8.55
N GLY A 113 28.49 -7.17 -7.26
CA GLY A 113 29.43 -6.85 -6.18
C GLY A 113 29.61 -7.99 -5.18
N LEU A 114 30.65 -7.88 -4.35
CA LEU A 114 30.80 -8.68 -3.13
C LEU A 114 29.48 -8.64 -2.34
N ASN A 115 29.13 -9.74 -1.67
CA ASN A 115 27.90 -9.94 -0.87
C ASN A 115 27.79 -9.01 0.37
N GLU A 116 28.29 -7.78 0.30
CA GLU A 116 28.23 -6.74 1.32
C GLU A 116 27.67 -5.46 0.70
N ILE A 117 26.44 -5.11 1.09
CA ILE A 117 25.76 -3.89 0.67
C ILE A 117 26.16 -2.79 1.65
N ASP A 118 26.98 -1.83 1.22
CA ASP A 118 27.49 -0.73 2.04
C ASP A 118 26.48 0.44 2.17
N HIS A 119 25.20 0.11 2.39
CA HIS A 119 24.11 1.08 2.50
C HIS A 119 23.22 0.86 3.72
N PHE A 120 22.92 1.98 4.38
CA PHE A 120 22.26 2.13 5.69
C PHE A 120 20.82 1.57 5.76
N TYR A 121 20.22 1.23 4.61
CA TYR A 121 18.86 0.75 4.49
C TYR A 121 18.68 -0.08 3.20
N CYS A 122 17.81 -1.09 3.23
CA CYS A 122 17.42 -1.86 2.05
C CYS A 122 16.42 -1.05 1.22
N ASP A 123 16.93 -0.17 0.35
CA ASP A 123 16.12 0.65 -0.54
C ASP A 123 16.15 0.07 -1.97
N VAL A 124 15.01 0.11 -2.65
CA VAL A 124 14.82 -0.49 -3.99
C VAL A 124 15.73 0.17 -5.02
N ILE A 125 15.89 1.49 -4.89
CA ILE A 125 16.60 2.34 -5.84
C ILE A 125 18.10 1.98 -5.91
N PRO A 126 18.86 1.93 -4.80
CA PRO A 126 20.26 1.51 -4.84
C PRO A 126 20.43 0.01 -5.17
N LEU A 127 19.47 -0.86 -4.87
CA LEU A 127 19.54 -2.26 -5.27
C LEU A 127 19.47 -2.43 -6.79
N MET A 128 18.72 -1.56 -7.48
CA MET A 128 18.64 -1.52 -8.95
C MET A 128 19.90 -0.93 -9.61
N GLU A 129 20.66 -0.08 -8.92
CA GLU A 129 21.93 0.44 -9.45
C GLU A 129 23.09 -0.57 -9.33
N LEU A 130 22.99 -1.57 -8.44
CA LEU A 130 24.03 -2.60 -8.22
C LEU A 130 23.94 -3.84 -9.15
N THR A 131 22.91 -3.95 -9.98
CA THR A 131 22.73 -5.11 -10.88
C THR A 131 23.60 -5.01 -12.14
N CYS A 132 24.29 -6.09 -12.49
CA CYS A 132 25.24 -6.09 -13.62
C CYS A 132 24.59 -6.14 -15.01
N SER A 133 23.32 -6.56 -15.06
CA SER A 133 22.55 -6.60 -16.29
C SER A 133 21.82 -5.27 -16.44
N GLU A 134 21.87 -4.67 -17.64
CA GLU A 134 21.13 -3.46 -18.08
C GLU A 134 19.99 -3.08 -17.12
N ALA A 135 20.29 -2.24 -16.11
CA ALA A 135 19.38 -1.86 -15.02
C ALA A 135 18.03 -1.33 -15.55
N HIS A 136 18.02 -0.89 -16.80
CA HIS A 136 16.86 -0.51 -17.57
C HIS A 136 15.70 -1.52 -17.52
N TRP A 137 15.94 -2.83 -17.66
CA TRP A 137 14.86 -3.82 -17.67
C TRP A 137 14.20 -3.99 -16.30
N ILE A 138 14.99 -3.92 -15.23
CA ILE A 138 14.51 -4.06 -13.86
C ILE A 138 13.72 -2.82 -13.45
N VAL A 139 14.24 -1.63 -13.79
CA VAL A 139 13.54 -0.36 -13.60
C VAL A 139 12.22 -0.35 -14.37
N LEU A 140 12.24 -0.73 -15.65
CA LEU A 140 11.04 -0.77 -16.49
C LEU A 140 10.00 -1.75 -15.94
N PHE A 141 10.41 -2.94 -15.52
CA PHE A 141 9.51 -3.93 -14.91
C PHE A 141 8.89 -3.44 -13.61
N HIS A 142 9.70 -2.84 -12.72
CA HIS A 142 9.19 -2.24 -11.49
C HIS A 142 8.23 -1.09 -11.77
N LEU A 143 8.55 -0.22 -12.74
CA LEU A 143 7.70 0.91 -13.11
C LEU A 143 6.36 0.41 -13.68
N ILE A 144 6.38 -0.62 -14.52
CA ILE A 144 5.16 -1.27 -15.04
C ILE A 144 4.33 -1.87 -13.91
N ILE A 145 4.93 -2.68 -13.03
CA ILE A 145 4.23 -3.28 -11.88
C ILE A 145 3.63 -2.17 -11.01
N SER A 146 4.44 -1.20 -10.61
CA SER A 146 4.01 -0.08 -9.78
C SER A 146 2.82 0.63 -10.44
N CYS A 147 2.89 0.98 -11.74
CA CYS A 147 1.77 1.58 -12.45
C CYS A 147 0.52 0.69 -12.49
N VAL A 148 0.65 -0.59 -12.83
CA VAL A 148 -0.47 -1.54 -12.94
C VAL A 148 -1.18 -1.71 -11.59
N PHE A 149 -0.44 -1.69 -10.48
CA PHE A 149 -1.02 -1.91 -9.16
C PHE A 149 -1.42 -0.62 -8.43
N THR A 150 -0.84 0.55 -8.74
CA THR A 150 -1.19 1.84 -8.10
C THR A 150 -2.15 2.70 -8.91
N LEU A 151 -2.10 2.70 -10.25
CA LEU A 151 -2.99 3.53 -11.06
C LEU A 151 -4.47 3.15 -10.88
N PRO A 152 -4.87 1.86 -10.92
CA PRO A 152 -6.27 1.50 -10.70
C PRO A 152 -6.82 1.95 -9.33
N PRO A 153 -6.17 1.67 -8.18
CA PRO A 153 -6.65 2.17 -6.90
C PRO A 153 -6.65 3.69 -6.80
N PHE A 154 -5.66 4.37 -7.40
CA PHE A 154 -5.61 5.83 -7.45
C PHE A 154 -6.80 6.41 -8.22
N LEU A 155 -7.08 5.91 -9.43
CA LEU A 155 -8.21 6.33 -10.24
C LEU A 155 -9.55 6.02 -9.58
N LEU A 156 -9.70 4.85 -8.96
CA LEU A 156 -10.91 4.49 -8.21
C LEU A 156 -11.14 5.43 -7.02
N THR A 157 -10.08 5.77 -6.29
CA THR A 157 -10.17 6.70 -5.17
C THR A 157 -10.52 8.10 -5.65
N LEU A 158 -9.84 8.60 -6.69
CA LEU A 158 -10.10 9.92 -7.27
C LEU A 158 -11.54 10.03 -7.79
N THR A 159 -12.00 9.06 -8.58
CA THR A 159 -13.37 9.05 -9.10
C THR A 159 -14.41 8.96 -7.99
N SER A 160 -14.15 8.16 -6.95
CA SER A 160 -15.01 8.07 -5.76
C SER A 160 -15.17 9.43 -5.08
N TYR A 161 -14.06 10.12 -4.80
CA TYR A 161 -14.09 11.44 -4.17
C TYR A 161 -14.72 12.52 -5.06
N VAL A 162 -14.44 12.53 -6.36
CA VAL A 162 -15.08 13.45 -7.31
C VAL A 162 -16.59 13.25 -7.31
N CYS A 163 -17.06 12.00 -7.34
CA CYS A 163 -18.49 11.69 -7.27
C CYS A 163 -19.10 12.10 -5.92
N ILE A 164 -18.42 11.88 -4.80
CA ILE A 164 -18.87 12.31 -3.47
C ILE A 164 -19.05 13.84 -3.46
N ILE A 165 -18.02 14.59 -3.86
CA ILE A 165 -18.05 16.06 -3.91
C ILE A 165 -19.17 16.55 -4.82
N ALA A 166 -19.30 15.99 -6.03
CA ALA A 166 -20.36 16.35 -6.97
C ALA A 166 -21.75 16.08 -6.39
N THR A 167 -21.93 14.97 -5.67
CA THR A 167 -23.20 14.64 -5.00
C THR A 167 -23.50 15.64 -3.89
N ILE A 168 -22.51 16.00 -3.08
CA ILE A 168 -22.66 16.99 -2.00
C ILE A 168 -23.01 18.37 -2.56
N LEU A 169 -22.34 18.82 -3.64
CA LEU A 169 -22.63 20.10 -4.28
C LEU A 169 -24.05 20.18 -4.85
N ARG A 170 -24.62 19.04 -5.25
CA ARG A 170 -25.98 18.94 -5.79
C ARG A 170 -27.07 18.98 -4.71
N ILE A 171 -26.71 18.87 -3.42
CA ILE A 171 -27.68 18.98 -2.31
C ILE A 171 -28.05 20.46 -2.13
N PRO A 172 -29.33 20.85 -2.32
CA PRO A 172 -29.75 22.25 -2.24
C PRO A 172 -29.81 22.79 -0.79
N SER A 173 -29.78 21.92 0.21
CA SER A 173 -29.79 22.29 1.64
C SER A 173 -28.38 22.45 2.20
N THR A 174 -28.09 23.61 2.81
CA THR A 174 -26.83 23.90 3.51
C THR A 174 -26.60 22.96 4.70
N THR A 175 -27.65 22.64 5.46
CA THR A 175 -27.61 21.68 6.57
C THR A 175 -27.34 20.26 6.07
N GLY A 176 -27.92 19.89 4.92
CA GLY A 176 -27.65 18.61 4.25
C GLY A 176 -26.21 18.50 3.75
N ARG A 177 -25.65 19.58 3.20
CA ARG A 177 -24.23 19.66 2.81
C ARG A 177 -23.30 19.51 4.00
N GLN A 178 -23.54 20.22 5.10
CA GLN A 178 -22.68 20.18 6.29
C GLN A 178 -22.67 18.79 6.94
N LYS A 179 -23.83 18.12 6.98
CA LYS A 179 -23.93 16.74 7.48
C LYS A 179 -23.21 15.74 6.58
N ALA A 180 -23.33 15.86 5.25
CA ALA A 180 -22.63 15.00 4.30
C ALA A 180 -21.10 15.21 4.33
N PHE A 181 -20.63 16.46 4.47
CA PHE A 181 -19.21 16.77 4.67
C PHE A 181 -18.63 16.22 5.97
N SER A 182 -19.43 16.10 7.02
CA SER A 182 -18.99 15.53 8.31
C SER A 182 -19.00 13.99 8.32
N THR A 183 -19.64 13.37 7.32
CA THR A 183 -19.73 11.91 7.18
C THR A 183 -18.74 11.37 6.14
N ALA A 184 -18.36 12.20 5.17
CA ALA A 184 -17.29 11.95 4.20
C ALA A 184 -15.91 12.12 4.84
#